data_AF-A0A3B8JQZ4-F1
#
_entry.id   AF-A0A3B8JQZ4-F1
#
_cell.length_a   1.000
_cell.length_b   1.000
_cell.length_c   1.000
_cell.angle_alpha   90.00
_cell.angle_beta   90.00
_cell.angle_gamma   90.00
#
_symmetry.space_group_name_H-M   'P 1'
#
loop_
_entity.id
_entity.type
_entity.pdbx_description
1 polymer ?
#
loop_
_entity_poly.entity_id
_entity_poly.type
_entity_poly.pdbx_seq_one_letter_code
_entity_poly.pdbx_strand_id
1 'polypeptide(L)'
;MHEAAIVQICKADGKIIGVGFAVTERHVLTCAHVVNAALSRKKEDKAQPDGDVTVVFPFLNGNATAKIVYWKPPQSALIREEDIAGL
;
A
#
# COMPACT_ATOMS: atom_id res chain seq x y z
N MET A 1 -3.60 -13.26 17.82
CA MET A 1 -4.10 -13.16 16.42
C MET A 1 -4.04 -11.72 15.94
N HIS A 2 -2.85 -11.12 15.95
CA HIS A 2 -2.62 -9.82 15.31
C HIS A 2 -1.90 -10.00 13.96
N GLU A 3 -1.29 -11.17 13.72
CA GLU A 3 -0.56 -11.45 12.49
C GLU A 3 -1.43 -11.38 11.25
N ALA A 4 -2.71 -11.77 11.35
CA ALA A 4 -3.66 -11.71 10.24
C ALA A 4 -3.92 -10.29 9.70
N ALA A 5 -3.60 -9.26 10.49
CA ALA A 5 -3.69 -7.88 10.03
C ALA A 5 -2.48 -7.44 9.20
N ILE A 6 -1.37 -8.18 9.20
CA ILE A 6 -0.21 -7.89 8.37
C ILE A 6 -0.50 -8.32 6.94
N VAL A 7 -0.35 -7.40 6.00
CA VAL A 7 -0.48 -7.66 4.56
C VAL A 7 0.79 -7.30 3.81
N GLN A 8 0.97 -7.93 2.65
CA GLN A 8 2.04 -7.62 1.71
C GLN A 8 1.46 -6.85 0.52
N ILE A 9 2.14 -5.78 0.13
CA ILE A 9 1.81 -5.01 -1.07
C ILE A 9 2.70 -5.49 -2.21
N CYS A 10 2.08 -5.95 -3.30
CA CYS A 10 2.77 -6.58 -4.41
C CYS A 10 2.60 -5.80 -5.71
N LYS A 11 3.58 -5.91 -6.59
CA LYS A 11 3.43 -5.61 -8.02
C LYS A 11 2.51 -6.64 -8.68
N ALA A 12 2.03 -6.30 -9.88
CA ALA A 12 1.25 -7.20 -10.73
C ALA A 12 2.01 -8.49 -11.11
N ASP A 13 3.35 -8.47 -11.11
CA ASP A 13 4.22 -9.64 -11.34
C ASP A 13 4.41 -10.52 -10.09
N GLY A 14 3.76 -10.19 -8.97
CA GLY A 14 3.86 -10.92 -7.71
C GLY A 14 5.04 -10.53 -6.83
N LYS A 15 5.90 -9.60 -7.26
CA LYS A 15 7.01 -9.11 -6.44
C LYS A 15 6.49 -8.31 -5.24
N ILE A 16 6.90 -8.69 -4.03
CA ILE A 16 6.61 -7.95 -2.80
C ILE A 16 7.39 -6.64 -2.79
N ILE A 17 6.69 -5.53 -2.56
CA ILE A 17 7.23 -4.17 -2.54
C ILE A 17 7.29 -3.60 -1.13
N GLY A 18 6.32 -3.96 -0.28
CA GLY A 18 6.25 -3.48 1.09
C GLY A 18 5.18 -4.19 1.89
N VAL A 19 4.89 -3.64 3.06
CA VAL A 19 3.91 -4.17 4.01
C VAL A 19 2.82 -3.14 4.26
N GLY A 20 1.66 -3.62 4.70
CA GLY A 20 0.55 -2.81 5.18
C GLY A 20 -0.11 -3.47 6.38
N PHE A 21 -1.12 -2.77 6.91
CA PHE A 21 -1.92 -3.25 8.02
C PHE A 21 -3.41 -3.13 7.68
N ALA A 22 -4.14 -4.24 7.77
CA ALA A 22 -5.59 -4.24 7.68
C ALA A 22 -6.18 -3.60 8.94
N VAL A 23 -6.74 -2.39 8.78
CA VAL A 23 -7.35 -1.62 9.88
C VAL A 23 -8.84 -1.91 10.04
N THR A 24 -9.46 -2.44 9.00
CA THR A 24 -10.82 -3.00 9.00
C THR A 24 -10.87 -4.19 8.04
N GLU A 25 -12.01 -4.88 7.96
CA GLU A 25 -12.22 -5.98 7.00
C GLU A 25 -12.03 -5.58 5.52
N ARG A 26 -12.17 -4.29 5.20
CA ARG A 26 -12.15 -3.78 3.83
C ARG A 26 -11.14 -2.67 3.58
N HIS A 27 -10.29 -2.37 4.57
CA HIS A 27 -9.34 -1.27 4.46
C HIS A 27 -7.95 -1.66 4.96
N VAL A 28 -6.95 -1.29 4.18
CA VAL A 28 -5.53 -1.47 4.50
C VAL A 28 -4.84 -0.11 4.52
N LEU A 29 -4.01 0.14 5.54
CA LEU A 29 -3.08 1.26 5.54
C LEU A 29 -1.67 0.79 5.17
N THR A 30 -1.00 1.57 4.34
CA THR A 30 0.42 1.39 3.99
C THR A 30 1.06 2.75 3.72
N CYS A 31 2.34 2.76 3.34
CA CYS A 31 3.01 3.96 2.87
C CYS A 31 2.60 4.30 1.44
N ALA A 32 2.39 5.58 1.15
CA ALA A 32 2.08 6.06 -0.19
C ALA A 32 3.22 5.75 -1.18
N HIS A 33 4.48 5.84 -0.75
CA HIS A 33 5.61 5.47 -1.61
C HIS A 33 5.63 3.97 -2.00
N VAL A 34 5.10 3.09 -1.14
CA VAL A 34 4.98 1.65 -1.42
C VAL A 34 3.97 1.42 -2.54
N VAL A 35 2.83 2.12 -2.48
CA VAL A 35 1.81 2.09 -3.54
C VAL A 35 2.37 2.61 -4.87
N ASN A 36 3.10 3.74 -4.86
CA ASN A 36 3.79 4.23 -6.06
C ASN A 36 4.72 3.16 -6.65
N ALA A 37 5.56 2.55 -5.82
CA ALA A 37 6.49 1.52 -6.27
C ALA A 37 5.78 0.25 -6.79
N ALA A 38 4.65 -0.15 -6.19
CA ALA A 38 3.81 -1.26 -6.65
C ALA A 38 3.18 -1.00 -8.02
N LEU A 39 2.82 0.25 -8.30
CA LEU A 39 2.31 0.69 -9.60
C LEU A 39 3.41 1.08 -10.59
N SER A 40 4.68 0.80 -10.28
CA SER A 40 5.85 1.15 -11.09
C SER A 40 5.97 2.65 -11.41
N ARG A 41 5.50 3.50 -10.50
CA ARG A 41 5.66 4.96 -10.50
C ARG A 41 6.93 5.36 -9.74
N LYS A 42 7.34 6.63 -9.83
CA LYS A 42 8.42 7.14 -8.97
C LYS A 42 7.92 7.20 -7.54
N LYS A 43 8.76 6.83 -6.57
CA LYS A 43 8.36 6.73 -5.16
C LYS A 43 7.85 8.06 -4.62
N GLU A 44 8.42 9.16 -5.10
CA GLU A 44 8.16 10.53 -4.68
C GLU A 44 7.00 11.19 -5.45
N ASP A 45 6.33 10.47 -6.35
CA ASP A 45 5.20 11.02 -7.11
C ASP A 45 4.06 11.39 -6.15
N LYS A 46 3.67 12.67 -6.19
CA LYS A 46 2.65 13.22 -5.28
C LYS A 46 1.22 12.99 -5.74
N ALA A 47 1.00 12.88 -7.05
CA ALA A 47 -0.33 12.66 -7.60
C ALA A 47 -0.86 11.29 -7.16
N GLN A 48 -2.09 11.26 -6.65
CA GLN A 48 -2.77 10.00 -6.33
C GLN A 48 -2.82 9.13 -7.60
N PRO A 49 -2.30 7.90 -7.54
CA PRO A 49 -2.39 6.99 -8.67
C PRO A 49 -3.84 6.59 -8.97
N ASP A 50 -4.18 6.44 -10.24
CA ASP A 50 -5.36 5.69 -10.68
C ASP A 50 -4.87 4.30 -11.10
N GLY A 51 -5.00 3.34 -10.19
CA GLY A 51 -4.45 2.00 -10.37
C GLY A 51 -4.83 1.07 -9.24
N ASP A 52 -4.93 -0.20 -9.58
CA ASP A 52 -5.29 -1.27 -8.66
C ASP A 52 -4.03 -1.87 -8.02
N VAL A 53 -4.07 -2.09 -6.72
CA VAL A 53 -2.94 -2.60 -5.94
C VAL A 53 -3.23 -4.01 -5.49
N THR A 54 -2.30 -4.94 -5.72
CA THR A 54 -2.40 -6.31 -5.21
C THR A 54 -1.98 -6.35 -3.75
N VAL A 55 -2.87 -6.85 -2.90
CA VAL A 55 -2.66 -7.05 -1.46
C VAL A 55 -2.71 -8.55 -1.16
N VAL A 56 -1.70 -9.08 -0.48
CA VAL A 56 -1.63 -10.49 -0.08
C VAL A 56 -1.72 -10.59 1.45
N PHE A 57 -2.55 -11.52 1.92
CA PHE A 57 -2.74 -11.85 3.34
C PHE A 57 -2.01 -13.16 3.64
N PRO A 58 -0.71 -13.12 4.01
CA PRO A 58 0.13 -14.32 4.12
C PRO A 58 -0.36 -15.29 5.21
N PHE A 59 -1.05 -14.80 6.24
CA PHE A 59 -1.57 -15.64 7.32
C PHE A 59 -3.00 -16.13 7.09
N LEU A 60 -3.66 -15.66 6.03
CA LEU A 60 -5.00 -16.10 5.62
C LEU A 60 -4.99 -16.85 4.28
N ASN A 61 -3.80 -17.06 3.69
CA ASN A 61 -3.60 -17.67 2.38
C ASN A 61 -4.50 -17.07 1.28
N GLY A 62 -4.69 -15.75 1.30
CA GLY A 62 -5.56 -15.03 0.37
C GLY A 62 -4.89 -13.81 -0.26
N ASN A 63 -5.46 -13.31 -1.35
CA ASN A 63 -5.08 -12.03 -1.93
C ASN A 63 -6.34 -11.27 -2.41
N ALA A 64 -6.19 -9.96 -2.57
CA ALA A 64 -7.23 -9.08 -3.06
C ALA A 64 -6.63 -7.99 -3.94
N THR A 65 -7.45 -7.49 -4.86
CA THR A 65 -7.17 -6.27 -5.61
C THR A 65 -7.85 -5.11 -4.90
N ALA A 66 -7.10 -4.07 -4.57
CA ALA A 66 -7.59 -2.92 -3.81
C ALA A 66 -7.48 -1.60 -4.60
N LYS A 67 -8.39 -0.67 -4.31
CA LYS A 67 -8.46 0.67 -4.88
C LYS A 67 -7.85 1.65 -3.90
N ILE A 68 -7.18 2.70 -4.38
CA ILE A 68 -6.69 3.76 -3.50
C ILE A 68 -7.86 4.67 -3.13
N VAL A 69 -8.35 4.53 -1.90
CA VAL A 69 -9.50 5.31 -1.37
C VAL A 69 -9.05 6.51 -0.53
N TYR A 70 -7.79 6.52 -0.09
CA TYR A 70 -7.20 7.62 0.67
C TYR A 70 -5.73 7.81 0.32
N TRP A 71 -5.30 9.06 0.19
CA TRP A 71 -3.94 9.39 -0.23
C TRP A 71 -3.39 10.61 0.53
N LYS A 72 -2.34 10.39 1.32
CA LYS A 72 -1.42 11.44 1.78
C LYS A 72 -0.09 11.27 1.04
N PRO A 73 0.28 12.21 0.15
CA PRO A 73 1.39 12.03 -0.76
C PRO A 73 2.74 11.94 -0.03
N PRO A 74 3.71 11.19 -0.58
CA PRO A 74 5.06 11.16 -0.02
C PRO A 74 5.69 12.56 -0.10
N GLN A 75 6.11 13.09 1.05
CA GLN A 75 6.84 14.37 1.13
C GLN A 75 8.35 14.13 1.23
N SER A 76 9.14 15.10 0.77
CA SER A 76 10.60 14.94 0.72
C SER A 76 11.19 14.80 2.12
N ALA A 77 12.32 14.08 2.22
CA ALA A 77 12.99 13.73 3.48
C ALA A 77 13.41 14.93 4.37
N LEU A 78 13.24 16.17 3.90
CA LEU A 78 13.61 17.39 4.61
C LEU A 78 12.51 17.94 5.53
N ILE A 79 11.27 17.45 5.40
CA ILE A 79 10.15 17.85 6.26
C ILE A 79 9.51 16.57 6.80
N ARG A 80 9.49 16.41 8.12
CA ARG A 80 8.72 15.35 8.77
C ARG A 80 7.24 15.68 8.63
N GLU A 81 6.55 15.09 7.67
CA GLU A 81 5.11 14.76 7.81
C GLU A 81 4.56 13.88 6.66
N GLU A 82 3.88 12.81 7.11
CA GLU A 82 2.84 11.95 6.51
C GLU A 82 3.05 11.30 5.12
N ASP A 83 3.32 9.99 5.15
CA ASP A 83 3.43 9.07 4.01
C ASP A 83 2.45 7.90 4.21
N ILE A 84 1.19 8.09 3.80
CA ILE A 84 0.08 7.18 4.13
C ILE A 84 -0.82 7.00 2.91
N ALA A 85 -1.10 5.75 2.55
CA ALA A 85 -2.15 5.37 1.62
C ALA A 85 -3.15 4.45 2.30
N GLY A 86 -4.45 4.70 2.04
CA GLY A 86 -5.55 3.79 2.38
C GLY A 86 -6.03 3.09 1.12
N LEU A 87 -6.04 1.76 1.18
CA LEU A 87 -6.53 0.83 0.17
C LEU A 87 -7.84 0.18 0.61
#